data_AF-A0A7V1BHW3-F1
#
_entry.id   AF-A0A7V1BHW3-F1
#
_cell.length_a   1.000
_cell.length_b   1.000
_cell.length_c   1.000
_cell.angle_alpha   90.00
_cell.angle_beta   90.00
_cell.angle_gamma   90.00
#
_symmetry.space_group_name_H-M   'P 1'
#
loop_
_entity.id
_entity.type
_entity.pdbx_description
1 polymer ?
#
loop_
_entity_poly.entity_id
_entity_poly.type
_entity_poly.pdbx_seq_one_letter_code
_entity_poly.pdbx_strand_id
1 'polypeptide(L)'
;MKHKISLGFAARRRAISLIEGVLYLVIALAIIVGGIVFFQQSQLSNRVTDTARAAVGISSQMRALYQNQNVFGDNVDLTSAALKSGAVPSNFIGGATADSIVHPFDGGSVSIMGIGRGFVMSYSGITAPACQRMAIIDETGSGPMGIGIAGVTIGTSGDFDLMDGPSLTAPVTPESISSVCANGDEMAIFYAATVGGKFDDMMAGFTGPDLGKANRDNPWNYPFPSRTAEQACGYRPTRTDSFNRWGLCAVEWSYEEYGNAGQPLDVVCGGPRPTADTFPGEFEGKASLLGRAKSAYDFCVSGHHFRVKYREG
;
A
#
# COMPACT_ATOMS: atom_id res chain seq x y z
N MET A 1 -64.31 36.53 -20.22
CA MET A 1 -65.18 35.67 -19.35
C MET A 1 -64.30 34.62 -18.68
N LYS A 2 -64.27 34.54 -17.35
CA LYS A 2 -63.51 33.52 -16.60
C LYS A 2 -64.45 32.34 -16.29
N HIS A 3 -64.28 31.20 -16.96
CA HIS A 3 -65.01 29.97 -16.64
C HIS A 3 -64.47 29.39 -15.33
N LYS A 4 -65.22 29.53 -14.23
CA LYS A 4 -64.99 28.78 -12.99
C LYS A 4 -65.68 27.42 -13.13
N ILE A 5 -64.89 26.38 -13.40
CA ILE A 5 -65.37 25.00 -13.36
C ILE A 5 -65.57 24.62 -11.88
N SER A 6 -66.84 24.50 -11.48
CA SER A 6 -67.24 24.00 -10.16
C SER A 6 -67.27 22.48 -10.20
N LEU A 7 -66.27 21.84 -9.59
CA LEU A 7 -66.26 20.39 -9.40
C LEU A 7 -67.33 20.00 -8.38
N GLY A 8 -68.25 19.13 -8.77
CA GLY A 8 -69.29 18.59 -7.90
C GLY A 8 -68.69 17.89 -6.67
N PHE A 9 -69.36 18.02 -5.52
CA PHE A 9 -68.93 17.54 -4.21
C PHE A 9 -68.45 16.07 -4.20
N ALA A 10 -69.06 15.20 -5.02
CA ALA A 10 -68.65 13.81 -5.19
C ALA A 10 -67.28 13.64 -5.85
N ALA A 11 -66.93 14.45 -6.85
CA ALA A 11 -65.61 14.44 -7.50
C ALA A 11 -64.52 14.95 -6.55
N ARG A 12 -64.85 15.93 -5.69
CA ARG A 12 -63.92 16.45 -4.67
C ARG A 12 -63.64 15.41 -3.57
N ARG A 13 -64.65 14.67 -3.12
CA ARG A 13 -64.48 13.55 -2.17
C ARG A 13 -63.66 12.39 -2.75
N ARG A 14 -63.86 12.06 -4.02
CA ARG A 14 -63.05 11.04 -4.73
C ARG A 14 -61.59 11.47 -4.87
N ALA A 15 -61.32 12.73 -5.18
CA ALA A 15 -59.95 13.25 -5.25
C ALA A 15 -59.25 13.26 -3.87
N ILE A 16 -59.98 13.59 -2.80
CA ILE A 16 -59.44 13.56 -1.42
C ILE A 16 -59.10 12.12 -0.98
N SER A 17 -59.98 11.15 -1.29
CA SER A 17 -59.74 9.72 -1.02
C SER A 17 -58.55 9.14 -1.81
N LEU A 18 -58.31 9.62 -3.03
CA LEU A 18 -57.18 9.19 -3.85
C LEU A 18 -55.85 9.74 -3.30
N ILE A 19 -55.83 10.98 -2.80
CA ILE A 19 -54.65 11.57 -2.15
C ILE A 19 -54.30 10.84 -0.86
N GLU A 20 -55.31 10.49 -0.05
CA GLU A 20 -55.13 9.71 1.18
C GLU A 20 -54.55 8.31 0.88
N GLY A 21 -55.05 7.63 -0.15
CA GLY A 21 -54.49 6.36 -0.62
C GLY A 21 -53.05 6.47 -1.12
N VAL A 22 -52.71 7.54 -1.85
CA VAL A 22 -51.33 7.80 -2.30
C VAL A 22 -50.41 8.10 -1.11
N LEU A 23 -50.88 8.81 -0.09
CA LEU A 23 -50.09 9.08 1.12
C LEU A 23 -49.73 7.79 1.86
N TYR A 24 -50.67 6.84 1.99
CA TYR A 24 -50.37 5.52 2.55
C TYR A 24 -49.36 4.73 1.71
N LEU A 25 -49.47 4.80 0.38
CA LEU A 25 -48.49 4.17 -0.51
C LEU A 25 -47.10 4.79 -0.38
N VAL A 26 -47.00 6.11 -0.26
CA VAL A 26 -45.71 6.81 -0.06
C VAL A 26 -45.09 6.41 1.28
N ILE A 27 -45.87 6.36 2.36
CA ILE A 27 -45.38 5.92 3.67
C ILE A 27 -44.94 4.45 3.62
N ALA A 28 -45.72 3.58 2.99
CA ALA A 28 -45.38 2.18 2.83
C ALA A 28 -44.06 1.99 2.04
N LEU A 29 -43.89 2.72 0.93
CA LEU A 29 -42.65 2.73 0.16
C LEU A 29 -41.46 3.22 0.98
N ALA A 30 -41.62 4.30 1.75
CA ALA A 30 -40.57 4.82 2.61
C ALA A 30 -40.11 3.79 3.66
N ILE A 31 -41.05 3.06 4.28
CA ILE A 31 -40.74 2.01 5.25
C ILE A 31 -40.02 0.84 4.58
N ILE A 32 -40.49 0.39 3.41
CA ILE A 32 -39.88 -0.73 2.68
C ILE A 32 -38.45 -0.37 2.26
N VAL A 33 -38.25 0.80 1.65
CA VAL A 33 -36.92 1.27 1.23
C VAL A 33 -36.01 1.45 2.44
N GLY A 34 -36.50 2.07 3.53
CA GLY A 34 -35.74 2.20 4.78
C GLY A 34 -35.35 0.86 5.38
N GLY A 35 -36.28 -0.12 5.37
CA GLY A 35 -36.03 -1.48 5.84
C GLY A 35 -34.97 -2.21 5.03
N ILE A 36 -35.00 -2.09 3.69
CA ILE A 36 -34.01 -2.72 2.80
C ILE A 36 -32.63 -2.11 3.03
N VAL A 37 -32.51 -0.78 3.09
CA VAL A 37 -31.22 -0.10 3.31
C VAL A 37 -30.65 -0.48 4.67
N PHE A 38 -31.48 -0.48 5.72
CA PHE A 38 -31.06 -0.90 7.06
C PHE A 38 -30.57 -2.35 7.06
N PHE A 39 -31.32 -3.26 6.44
CA PHE A 39 -30.94 -4.67 6.33
C PHE A 39 -29.60 -4.84 5.59
N GLN A 40 -29.41 -4.16 4.46
CA GLN A 40 -28.15 -4.19 3.71
C GLN A 40 -26.97 -3.69 4.54
N GLN A 41 -27.15 -2.60 5.29
CA GLN A 41 -26.11 -2.07 6.19
C GLN A 41 -25.80 -3.04 7.34
N SER A 42 -26.81 -3.67 7.94
CA SER A 42 -26.60 -4.68 8.98
C SER A 42 -25.84 -5.89 8.45
N GLN A 43 -26.18 -6.37 7.26
CA GLN A 43 -25.48 -7.49 6.63
C GLN A 43 -24.02 -7.16 6.34
N LEU A 44 -23.73 -5.96 5.81
CA LEU A 44 -22.36 -5.50 5.61
C LEU A 44 -21.58 -5.43 6.94
N SER A 45 -22.16 -4.86 7.99
CA SER A 45 -21.51 -4.76 9.30
C SER A 45 -21.20 -6.13 9.91
N ASN A 46 -22.11 -7.11 9.77
CA ASN A 46 -21.89 -8.48 10.21
C ASN A 46 -20.72 -9.12 9.43
N ARG A 47 -20.73 -9.01 8.10
CA ARG A 47 -19.68 -9.53 7.22
C ARG A 47 -18.30 -8.93 7.52
N VAL A 48 -18.23 -7.61 7.74
CA VAL A 48 -17.00 -6.91 8.15
C VAL A 48 -16.51 -7.43 9.49
N THR A 49 -17.40 -7.57 10.47
CA THR A 49 -17.03 -8.01 11.81
C THR A 49 -16.59 -9.48 11.83
N ASP A 50 -17.25 -10.34 11.06
CA ASP A 50 -16.88 -11.75 10.92
C ASP A 50 -15.52 -11.90 10.23
N THR A 51 -15.26 -11.12 9.17
CA THR A 51 -13.97 -11.12 8.46
C THR A 51 -12.85 -10.56 9.33
N ALA A 52 -13.09 -9.48 10.05
CA ALA A 52 -12.17 -8.91 11.04
C ALA A 52 -11.79 -9.94 12.12
N ARG A 53 -12.79 -10.64 12.70
CA ARG A 53 -12.54 -11.70 13.69
C ARG A 53 -11.73 -12.85 13.10
N ALA A 54 -12.02 -13.26 11.86
CA ALA A 54 -11.24 -14.27 11.17
C ALA A 54 -9.79 -13.82 10.94
N ALA A 55 -9.56 -12.59 10.48
CA ALA A 55 -8.23 -12.03 10.26
C ALA A 55 -7.40 -11.97 11.55
N VAL A 56 -8.02 -11.54 12.66
CA VAL A 56 -7.40 -11.55 13.99
C VAL A 56 -7.01 -12.97 14.40
N GLY A 57 -7.92 -13.93 14.22
CA GLY A 57 -7.67 -15.34 14.54
C GLY A 57 -6.54 -15.93 13.70
N ILE A 58 -6.61 -15.78 12.38
CA ILE A 58 -5.61 -16.28 11.43
C ILE A 58 -4.24 -15.67 11.74
N SER A 59 -4.14 -14.34 11.86
CA SER A 59 -2.86 -13.68 12.12
C SER A 59 -2.22 -14.10 13.45
N SER A 60 -3.02 -14.36 14.49
CA SER A 60 -2.54 -14.89 15.76
C SER A 60 -2.04 -16.33 15.63
N GLN A 61 -2.79 -17.19 14.94
CA GLN A 61 -2.42 -18.60 14.73
C GLN A 61 -1.20 -18.74 13.83
N MET A 62 -1.06 -17.90 12.79
CA MET A 62 0.13 -17.85 11.94
C MET A 62 1.39 -17.52 12.76
N ARG A 63 1.32 -16.52 13.67
CA ARG A 63 2.45 -16.23 14.56
C ARG A 63 2.77 -17.40 15.50
N ALA A 64 1.75 -18.07 16.03
CA ALA A 64 1.94 -19.24 16.89
C ALA A 64 2.59 -20.42 16.12
N LEU A 65 2.18 -20.65 14.87
CA LEU A 65 2.71 -21.72 14.02
C LEU A 65 4.20 -21.51 13.69
N TYR A 66 4.61 -20.25 13.46
CA TYR A 66 5.98 -19.88 13.07
C TYR A 66 6.84 -19.34 14.22
N GLN A 67 6.36 -19.40 15.47
CA GLN A 67 7.04 -18.81 16.64
C GLN A 67 8.48 -19.31 16.85
N ASN A 68 8.79 -20.53 16.40
CA ASN A 68 10.11 -21.14 16.55
C ASN A 68 11.03 -20.90 15.34
N GLN A 69 10.48 -20.43 14.22
CA GLN A 69 11.21 -20.24 12.97
C GLN A 69 11.52 -18.76 12.70
N ASN A 70 10.82 -17.82 13.36
CA ASN A 70 11.00 -16.35 13.27
C ASN A 70 11.02 -15.76 11.85
N VAL A 71 10.77 -16.59 10.85
CA VAL A 71 10.86 -16.39 9.41
C VAL A 71 9.70 -17.15 8.79
N PHE A 72 8.99 -16.49 7.90
CA PHE A 72 7.82 -17.02 7.19
C PHE A 72 8.15 -17.37 5.73
N GLY A 73 9.36 -17.04 5.27
CA GLY A 73 9.84 -17.28 3.91
C GLY A 73 9.68 -16.07 3.01
N ASP A 74 10.09 -16.23 1.75
CA ASP A 74 10.19 -15.18 0.74
C ASP A 74 9.29 -15.52 -0.45
N ASN A 75 8.13 -14.87 -0.56
CA ASN A 75 7.09 -15.21 -1.55
C ASN A 75 6.66 -16.69 -1.46
N VAL A 76 6.59 -17.23 -0.24
CA VAL A 76 6.14 -18.60 0.00
C VAL A 76 4.65 -18.59 0.28
N ASP A 77 3.87 -19.32 -0.51
CA ASP A 77 2.45 -19.50 -0.24
C ASP A 77 2.24 -20.34 1.02
N LEU A 78 1.69 -19.70 2.06
CA LEU A 78 1.40 -20.29 3.35
C LEU A 78 -0.07 -20.70 3.50
N THR A 79 -0.90 -20.48 2.48
CA THR A 79 -2.35 -20.69 2.52
C THR A 79 -2.70 -22.15 2.87
N SER A 80 -2.08 -23.12 2.18
CA SER A 80 -2.28 -24.55 2.49
C SER A 80 -1.75 -24.93 3.89
N ALA A 81 -0.66 -24.32 4.35
CA ALA A 81 -0.13 -24.56 5.69
C ALA A 81 -1.08 -24.02 6.77
N ALA A 82 -1.66 -22.84 6.56
CA ALA A 82 -2.67 -22.26 7.45
C ALA A 82 -3.95 -23.10 7.51
N LEU A 83 -4.41 -23.64 6.38
CA LEU A 83 -5.57 -24.52 6.33
C LEU A 83 -5.32 -25.85 7.07
N LYS A 84 -4.21 -26.52 6.79
CA LYS A 84 -3.88 -27.83 7.39
C LYS A 84 -3.58 -27.74 8.89
N SER A 85 -3.10 -26.60 9.36
CA SER A 85 -2.86 -26.35 10.80
C SER A 85 -4.13 -25.98 11.57
N GLY A 86 -5.26 -25.75 10.90
CA GLY A 86 -6.50 -25.29 11.54
C GLY A 86 -6.46 -23.82 11.97
N ALA A 87 -5.53 -23.02 11.41
CA ALA A 87 -5.45 -21.58 11.68
C ALA A 87 -6.64 -20.80 11.10
N VAL A 88 -7.26 -21.34 10.05
CA VAL A 88 -8.39 -20.74 9.34
C VAL A 88 -9.72 -21.26 9.91
N PRO A 89 -10.66 -20.39 10.31
CA PRO A 89 -12.00 -20.82 10.73
C PRO A 89 -12.74 -21.58 9.63
N SER A 90 -13.46 -22.65 9.99
CA SER A 90 -14.10 -23.54 9.01
C SER A 90 -15.10 -22.85 8.08
N ASN A 91 -15.77 -21.80 8.54
CA ASN A 91 -16.71 -21.01 7.73
C ASN A 91 -16.02 -20.08 6.71
N PHE A 92 -14.70 -19.98 6.74
CA PHE A 92 -13.86 -19.30 5.75
C PHE A 92 -13.15 -20.30 4.81
N ILE A 93 -13.34 -21.61 5.00
CA ILE A 93 -12.76 -22.64 4.13
C ILE A 93 -13.78 -23.02 3.06
N GLY A 94 -13.38 -22.92 1.79
CA GLY A 94 -14.25 -23.23 0.65
C GLY A 94 -13.83 -22.46 -0.59
N GLY A 95 -14.61 -22.55 -1.67
CA GLY A 95 -14.31 -21.90 -2.95
C GLY A 95 -14.16 -22.90 -4.08
N ALA A 96 -13.38 -22.54 -5.11
CA ALA A 96 -13.17 -23.37 -6.30
C ALA A 96 -12.37 -24.66 -6.01
N THR A 97 -11.58 -24.67 -4.93
CA THR A 97 -10.83 -25.83 -4.46
C THR A 97 -11.08 -26.05 -2.96
N ALA A 98 -10.84 -27.28 -2.48
CA ALA A 98 -10.96 -27.59 -1.04
C ALA A 98 -9.87 -26.90 -0.17
N ASP A 99 -8.86 -26.32 -0.82
CA ASP A 99 -7.69 -25.69 -0.21
C ASP A 99 -7.69 -24.16 -0.37
N SER A 100 -8.86 -23.52 -0.55
CA SER A 100 -8.97 -22.05 -0.61
C SER A 100 -9.64 -21.46 0.62
N ILE A 101 -9.22 -20.22 0.95
CA ILE A 101 -9.85 -19.39 1.97
C ILE A 101 -10.77 -18.40 1.25
N VAL A 102 -12.00 -18.22 1.71
CA VAL A 102 -13.02 -17.33 1.12
C VAL A 102 -13.59 -16.39 2.16
N HIS A 103 -14.09 -15.24 1.71
CA HIS A 103 -14.75 -14.25 2.57
C HIS A 103 -16.13 -13.84 2.03
N PRO A 104 -17.02 -13.24 2.85
CA PRO A 104 -18.45 -13.14 2.54
C PRO A 104 -18.87 -11.91 1.72
N PHE A 105 -17.94 -11.24 1.02
CA PHE A 105 -18.24 -10.00 0.27
C PHE A 105 -18.77 -10.35 -1.14
N ASP A 106 -17.90 -10.53 -2.13
CA ASP A 106 -18.29 -10.83 -3.53
C ASP A 106 -17.76 -12.18 -4.05
N GLY A 107 -17.68 -13.20 -3.19
CA GLY A 107 -17.13 -14.51 -3.56
C GLY A 107 -15.61 -14.51 -3.73
N GLY A 108 -14.96 -13.48 -3.19
CA GLY A 108 -13.51 -13.31 -3.16
C GLY A 108 -12.79 -14.30 -2.25
N SER A 109 -11.47 -14.34 -2.42
CA SER A 109 -10.58 -15.27 -1.73
C SER A 109 -9.58 -14.56 -0.84
N VAL A 110 -9.04 -15.28 0.13
CA VAL A 110 -7.90 -14.85 0.94
C VAL A 110 -6.70 -15.73 0.62
N SER A 111 -5.55 -15.12 0.37
CA SER A 111 -4.27 -15.82 0.26
C SER A 111 -3.30 -15.33 1.33
N ILE A 112 -2.46 -16.22 1.84
CA ILE A 112 -1.47 -15.91 2.87
C ILE A 112 -0.09 -16.14 2.29
N MET A 113 0.71 -15.08 2.19
CA MET A 113 2.06 -15.12 1.65
C MET A 113 3.08 -14.85 2.76
N GLY A 114 4.10 -15.70 2.89
CA GLY A 114 5.24 -15.45 3.77
C GLY A 114 6.18 -14.44 3.13
N ILE A 115 6.58 -13.42 3.91
CA ILE A 115 7.53 -12.38 3.48
C ILE A 115 8.48 -12.06 4.64
N GLY A 116 9.74 -12.49 4.50
CA GLY A 116 10.76 -12.29 5.50
C GLY A 116 10.36 -12.83 6.89
N ARG A 117 10.32 -11.94 7.87
CA ARG A 117 9.87 -12.16 9.26
C ARG A 117 8.39 -11.83 9.46
N GLY A 118 7.59 -11.86 8.43
CA GLY A 118 6.15 -11.64 8.56
C GLY A 118 5.39 -12.27 7.41
N PHE A 119 4.13 -11.93 7.30
CA PHE A 119 3.27 -12.49 6.28
C PHE A 119 2.24 -11.48 5.84
N VAL A 120 1.73 -11.65 4.63
CA VAL A 120 0.72 -10.81 4.03
C VAL A 120 -0.54 -11.63 3.85
N MET A 121 -1.68 -11.07 4.25
CA MET A 121 -3.00 -11.60 3.89
C MET A 121 -3.59 -10.72 2.80
N SER A 122 -3.77 -11.27 1.61
CA SER A 122 -4.39 -10.59 0.47
C SER A 122 -5.84 -11.04 0.32
N TYR A 123 -6.74 -10.08 0.17
CA TYR A 123 -8.18 -10.25 0.01
C TYR A 123 -8.57 -9.77 -1.38
N SER A 124 -9.04 -10.67 -2.25
CA SER A 124 -9.52 -10.35 -3.60
C SER A 124 -11.02 -10.14 -3.61
N GLY A 125 -11.57 -9.34 -4.53
CA GLY A 125 -13.02 -9.10 -4.59
C GLY A 125 -13.58 -8.45 -3.32
N ILE A 126 -12.83 -7.53 -2.70
CA ILE A 126 -13.28 -6.77 -1.54
C ILE A 126 -14.13 -5.57 -2.00
N THR A 127 -15.34 -5.42 -1.45
CA THR A 127 -16.17 -4.25 -1.75
C THR A 127 -15.55 -2.97 -1.16
N ALA A 128 -15.67 -1.84 -1.87
CA ALA A 128 -15.24 -0.52 -1.39
C ALA A 128 -15.63 -0.20 0.07
N PRO A 129 -16.90 -0.38 0.51
CA PRO A 129 -17.28 -0.07 1.90
C PRO A 129 -16.70 -1.07 2.93
N ALA A 130 -16.37 -2.30 2.53
CA ALA A 130 -15.67 -3.26 3.39
C ALA A 130 -14.19 -2.89 3.53
N CYS A 131 -13.51 -2.57 2.42
CA CYS A 131 -12.15 -2.04 2.40
C CYS A 131 -12.03 -0.84 3.35
N GLN A 132 -12.98 0.10 3.25
CA GLN A 132 -12.95 1.31 4.08
C GLN A 132 -13.02 1.05 5.59
N ARG A 133 -13.74 0.01 6.00
CA ARG A 133 -13.93 -0.32 7.40
C ARG A 133 -12.84 -1.23 7.97
N MET A 134 -12.04 -1.86 7.12
CA MET A 134 -11.06 -2.86 7.53
C MET A 134 -9.61 -2.37 7.40
N ALA A 135 -9.31 -1.48 6.45
CA ALA A 135 -7.96 -1.02 6.15
C ALA A 135 -7.40 0.04 7.12
N ILE A 136 -8.18 0.46 8.12
CA ILE A 136 -7.78 1.50 9.09
C ILE A 136 -6.79 0.90 10.09
N ILE A 137 -5.70 1.61 10.34
CA ILE A 137 -4.62 1.18 11.23
C ILE A 137 -4.20 2.37 12.10
N ASP A 138 -4.05 2.18 13.40
CA ASP A 138 -3.54 3.18 14.33
C ASP A 138 -2.00 3.24 14.31
N GLU A 139 -1.42 4.19 15.05
CA GLU A 139 0.04 4.41 15.13
C GLU A 139 0.81 3.20 15.70
N THR A 140 0.11 2.28 16.37
CA THR A 140 0.71 1.08 16.98
C THR A 140 0.65 -0.14 16.08
N GLY A 141 0.10 0.00 14.87
CA GLY A 141 -0.13 -1.12 13.96
C GLY A 141 -1.31 -1.99 14.38
N SER A 142 -2.31 -1.39 15.01
CA SER A 142 -3.56 -2.04 15.43
C SER A 142 -4.75 -1.50 14.65
N GLY A 143 -5.72 -2.36 14.36
CA GLY A 143 -6.90 -2.01 13.60
C GLY A 143 -7.98 -3.08 13.68
N PRO A 144 -9.07 -2.94 12.89
CA PRO A 144 -10.14 -3.93 12.83
C PRO A 144 -9.63 -5.33 12.45
N MET A 145 -8.55 -5.40 11.67
CA MET A 145 -7.94 -6.63 11.17
C MET A 145 -6.90 -7.24 12.13
N GLY A 146 -6.80 -6.71 13.35
CA GLY A 146 -5.93 -7.20 14.42
C GLY A 146 -4.77 -6.27 14.74
N ILE A 147 -3.71 -6.86 15.27
CA ILE A 147 -2.53 -6.14 15.79
C ILE A 147 -1.26 -6.59 15.07
N GLY A 148 -0.21 -5.79 15.17
CA GLY A 148 1.07 -6.07 14.50
C GLY A 148 0.95 -5.94 12.98
N ILE A 149 0.14 -4.99 12.53
CA ILE A 149 -0.02 -4.62 11.13
C ILE A 149 1.05 -3.56 10.80
N ALA A 150 1.90 -3.87 9.85
CA ALA A 150 2.95 -2.97 9.36
C ALA A 150 2.43 -1.95 8.32
N GLY A 151 1.37 -2.31 7.61
CA GLY A 151 0.74 -1.45 6.61
C GLY A 151 -0.25 -2.21 5.75
N VAL A 152 -0.80 -1.50 4.77
CA VAL A 152 -1.79 -2.01 3.82
C VAL A 152 -1.48 -1.51 2.40
N THR A 153 -1.75 -2.36 1.43
CA THR A 153 -1.80 -2.00 0.00
C THR A 153 -3.21 -2.26 -0.51
N ILE A 154 -3.74 -1.34 -1.31
CA ILE A 154 -5.07 -1.44 -1.94
C ILE A 154 -4.93 -1.02 -3.39
N GLY A 155 -5.62 -1.70 -4.29
CA GLY A 155 -5.57 -1.48 -5.73
C GLY A 155 -6.29 -2.59 -6.47
N THR A 156 -5.94 -2.79 -7.74
CA THR A 156 -6.65 -3.73 -8.61
C THR A 156 -5.96 -5.08 -8.68
N SER A 157 -6.74 -6.13 -8.98
CA SER A 157 -6.20 -7.49 -9.09
C SER A 157 -4.94 -7.60 -9.96
N GLY A 158 -3.87 -8.16 -9.38
CA GLY A 158 -2.59 -8.36 -10.06
C GLY A 158 -1.67 -7.14 -10.15
N ASP A 159 -2.02 -6.02 -9.50
CA ASP A 159 -1.27 -4.76 -9.51
C ASP A 159 -0.24 -4.65 -8.36
N PHE A 160 -0.09 -5.70 -7.53
CA PHE A 160 0.78 -5.67 -6.35
C PHE A 160 2.02 -6.54 -6.51
N ASP A 161 3.19 -5.93 -6.37
CA ASP A 161 4.37 -6.65 -5.88
C ASP A 161 4.38 -6.56 -4.35
N LEU A 162 4.07 -7.67 -3.67
CA LEU A 162 4.08 -7.73 -2.21
C LEU A 162 5.47 -7.44 -1.61
N MET A 163 6.52 -7.45 -2.43
CA MET A 163 7.90 -7.22 -2.02
C MET A 163 8.33 -5.76 -2.12
N ASP A 164 7.54 -4.92 -2.78
CA ASP A 164 7.68 -3.46 -2.73
C ASP A 164 7.17 -2.89 -1.39
N GLY A 165 6.46 -3.71 -0.62
CA GLY A 165 5.93 -3.36 0.70
C GLY A 165 4.58 -2.65 0.66
N PRO A 166 4.08 -2.22 1.84
CA PRO A 166 2.79 -1.55 1.93
C PRO A 166 2.85 -0.16 1.29
N SER A 167 1.87 0.14 0.43
CA SER A 167 1.71 1.49 -0.15
C SER A 167 1.28 2.52 0.90
N LEU A 168 0.63 2.06 1.97
CA LEU A 168 0.23 2.85 3.13
C LEU A 168 0.75 2.20 4.41
N THR A 169 1.69 2.86 5.09
CA THR A 169 2.19 2.44 6.40
C THR A 169 1.37 3.05 7.53
N ALA A 170 1.35 2.40 8.69
CA ALA A 170 0.68 2.93 9.88
C ALA A 170 1.20 4.35 10.28
N PRO A 171 0.31 5.26 10.73
CA PRO A 171 -1.14 5.12 10.81
C PRO A 171 -1.84 5.28 9.44
N VAL A 172 -2.94 4.57 9.26
CA VAL A 172 -3.80 4.62 8.08
C VAL A 172 -5.18 5.10 8.50
N THR A 173 -5.55 6.31 8.07
CA THR A 173 -6.78 6.99 8.49
C THR A 173 -7.90 6.84 7.45
N PRO A 174 -9.19 7.04 7.83
CA PRO A 174 -10.29 7.00 6.88
C PRO A 174 -10.13 7.95 5.69
N GLU A 175 -9.44 9.07 5.88
CA GLU A 175 -9.19 10.06 4.83
C GLU A 175 -8.21 9.51 3.78
N SER A 176 -7.11 8.87 4.22
CA SER A 176 -6.07 8.36 3.32
C SER A 176 -6.54 7.17 2.48
N ILE A 177 -7.48 6.37 2.98
CA ILE A 177 -7.98 5.17 2.29
C ILE A 177 -9.21 5.42 1.41
N SER A 178 -9.89 6.56 1.58
CA SER A 178 -11.17 6.84 0.93
C SER A 178 -11.12 6.76 -0.60
N SER A 179 -10.07 7.33 -1.21
CA SER A 179 -9.85 7.34 -2.65
C SER A 179 -9.32 6.01 -3.18
N VAL A 180 -8.54 5.29 -2.38
CA VAL A 180 -7.89 4.04 -2.78
C VAL A 180 -8.90 2.87 -2.78
N CYS A 181 -9.73 2.77 -1.74
CA CYS A 181 -10.80 1.77 -1.66
C CYS A 181 -11.94 2.00 -2.67
N ALA A 182 -12.04 3.18 -3.30
CA ALA A 182 -13.10 3.45 -4.28
C ALA A 182 -12.92 2.65 -5.57
N ASN A 183 -11.66 2.36 -5.95
CA ASN A 183 -11.31 1.69 -7.19
C ASN A 183 -10.58 0.36 -6.97
N GLY A 184 -10.13 0.07 -5.75
CA GLY A 184 -9.46 -1.17 -5.42
C GLY A 184 -10.45 -2.31 -5.15
N ASP A 185 -10.24 -3.44 -5.82
CA ASP A 185 -10.94 -4.70 -5.59
C ASP A 185 -10.06 -5.74 -4.89
N GLU A 186 -8.78 -5.43 -4.65
CA GLU A 186 -7.86 -6.24 -3.89
C GLU A 186 -7.19 -5.42 -2.77
N MET A 187 -7.02 -6.05 -1.60
CA MET A 187 -6.42 -5.44 -0.41
C MET A 187 -5.44 -6.41 0.24
N ALA A 188 -4.19 -6.00 0.43
CA ALA A 188 -3.13 -6.76 1.07
C ALA A 188 -2.73 -6.12 2.40
N ILE A 189 -2.80 -6.90 3.49
CA ILE A 189 -2.45 -6.43 4.84
C ILE A 189 -1.16 -7.12 5.28
N PHE A 190 -0.17 -6.32 5.67
CA PHE A 190 1.15 -6.77 6.06
C PHE A 190 1.21 -6.97 7.58
N TYR A 191 1.51 -8.19 8.02
CA TYR A 191 1.61 -8.55 9.43
C TYR A 191 3.04 -8.90 9.81
N ALA A 192 3.56 -8.26 10.86
CA ALA A 192 4.85 -8.60 11.43
C ALA A 192 4.78 -9.85 12.32
N ALA A 193 5.90 -10.59 12.43
CA ALA A 193 6.06 -11.69 13.40
C ALA A 193 5.77 -11.25 14.83
N THR A 194 6.17 -10.03 15.18
CA THR A 194 5.98 -9.43 16.50
C THR A 194 4.97 -8.30 16.44
N VAL A 195 4.21 -8.13 17.53
CA VAL A 195 3.30 -6.99 17.67
C VAL A 195 4.08 -5.68 17.65
N GLY A 196 3.57 -4.67 16.93
CA GLY A 196 4.22 -3.36 16.78
C GLY A 196 5.44 -3.31 15.84
N GLY A 197 5.75 -4.38 15.10
CA GLY A 197 6.84 -4.37 14.12
C GLY A 197 6.48 -3.50 12.89
N LYS A 198 7.44 -2.70 12.43
CA LYS A 198 7.34 -1.97 11.15
C LYS A 198 7.63 -2.91 9.98
N PHE A 199 7.27 -2.49 8.77
CA PHE A 199 7.60 -3.26 7.57
C PHE A 199 9.11 -3.49 7.43
N ASP A 200 9.92 -2.50 7.80
CA ASP A 200 11.39 -2.64 7.81
C ASP A 200 11.86 -3.76 8.74
N ASP A 201 11.20 -3.96 9.89
CA ASP A 201 11.52 -5.03 10.84
C ASP A 201 11.11 -6.41 10.28
N MET A 202 10.05 -6.46 9.46
CA MET A 202 9.66 -7.67 8.73
C MET A 202 10.76 -8.10 7.75
N MET A 203 11.44 -7.15 7.13
CA MET A 203 12.49 -7.43 6.15
C MET A 203 13.90 -7.53 6.76
N ALA A 204 14.05 -7.21 8.06
CA ALA A 204 15.35 -7.19 8.73
C ALA A 204 16.01 -8.59 8.77
N GLY A 205 17.21 -8.71 8.18
CA GLY A 205 17.99 -9.95 8.17
C GLY A 205 17.84 -10.81 6.91
N PHE A 206 17.01 -10.40 5.94
CA PHE A 206 16.91 -11.04 4.62
C PHE A 206 17.88 -10.34 3.65
N THR A 207 19.13 -10.79 3.64
CA THR A 207 20.13 -10.43 2.63
C THR A 207 20.24 -11.56 1.62
N GLY A 208 19.36 -11.57 0.61
CA GLY A 208 19.36 -12.50 -0.51
C GLY A 208 19.02 -11.80 -1.83
N PRO A 209 19.43 -12.32 -2.99
CA PRO A 209 19.55 -11.58 -4.24
C PRO A 209 18.27 -10.97 -4.83
N ASP A 210 17.06 -11.36 -4.40
CA ASP A 210 15.83 -10.98 -5.12
C ASP A 210 14.76 -10.19 -4.36
N LEU A 211 14.89 -9.86 -3.07
CA LEU A 211 13.81 -9.13 -2.36
C LEU A 211 14.35 -8.03 -1.45
N GLY A 212 13.66 -6.87 -1.40
CA GLY A 212 13.99 -5.71 -0.55
C GLY A 212 14.42 -4.44 -1.30
N LYS A 213 13.55 -3.85 -2.14
CA LYS A 213 13.81 -2.55 -2.77
C LYS A 213 13.58 -1.32 -1.89
N ALA A 214 13.15 -1.47 -0.63
CA ALA A 214 13.10 -0.35 0.28
C ALA A 214 14.47 0.00 0.91
N ASN A 215 15.45 -0.92 0.93
CA ASN A 215 16.81 -0.57 1.42
C ASN A 215 17.98 -1.45 0.92
N ARG A 216 17.91 -2.05 -0.29
CA ARG A 216 19.09 -2.68 -0.94
C ARG A 216 19.76 -1.82 -2.00
N ASP A 217 19.03 -0.93 -2.66
CA ASP A 217 19.62 0.00 -3.64
C ASP A 217 20.31 1.18 -2.96
N ASN A 218 19.97 1.46 -1.69
CA ASN A 218 20.49 2.59 -0.94
C ASN A 218 20.71 2.36 0.56
N PRO A 219 21.56 1.40 0.96
CA PRO A 219 21.85 1.14 2.36
C PRO A 219 22.51 2.31 3.11
N TRP A 220 22.81 3.41 2.41
CA TRP A 220 23.41 4.61 2.96
C TRP A 220 22.43 5.77 3.17
N ASN A 221 21.20 5.67 2.67
CA ASN A 221 20.28 6.81 2.56
C ASN A 221 20.84 8.00 1.74
N TYR A 222 21.78 7.77 0.81
CA TYR A 222 22.27 8.78 -0.14
C TYR A 222 21.29 8.93 -1.30
N PRO A 223 21.03 10.13 -1.82
CA PRO A 223 20.15 10.26 -2.97
C PRO A 223 20.77 9.56 -4.20
N PHE A 224 20.19 8.43 -4.60
CA PHE A 224 20.56 7.77 -5.86
C PHE A 224 19.81 8.44 -7.00
N PRO A 225 20.52 8.79 -8.09
CA PRO A 225 19.87 9.37 -9.23
C PRO A 225 19.05 8.30 -9.97
N SER A 226 17.91 8.69 -10.51
CA SER A 226 17.01 7.84 -11.29
C SER A 226 17.68 7.27 -12.55
N ARG A 227 18.69 7.98 -13.08
CA ARG A 227 19.61 7.50 -14.14
C ARG A 227 21.03 7.98 -13.86
N THR A 228 22.05 7.23 -14.30
CA THR A 228 23.46 7.65 -14.17
C THR A 228 23.80 8.79 -15.13
N ALA A 229 24.81 9.59 -14.80
CA ALA A 229 25.35 10.62 -15.70
C ALA A 229 25.82 10.03 -17.05
N GLU A 230 26.30 8.79 -17.06
CA GLU A 230 26.68 8.09 -18.30
C GLU A 230 25.46 7.72 -19.15
N GLN A 231 24.34 7.35 -18.52
CA GLN A 231 23.07 7.10 -19.23
C GLN A 231 22.44 8.40 -19.76
N ALA A 232 22.60 9.52 -19.04
CA ALA A 232 22.06 10.81 -19.46
C ALA A 232 22.92 11.51 -20.52
N CYS A 233 24.25 11.44 -20.37
CA CYS A 233 25.20 12.27 -21.13
C CYS A 233 26.20 11.46 -21.96
N GLY A 234 26.15 10.13 -21.91
CA GLY A 234 27.15 9.25 -22.51
C GLY A 234 28.43 9.13 -21.69
N TYR A 235 29.38 8.34 -22.18
CA TYR A 235 30.68 8.17 -21.52
C TYR A 235 31.47 9.47 -21.45
N ARG A 236 32.17 9.66 -20.32
CA ARG A 236 33.05 10.81 -20.11
C ARG A 236 34.15 10.85 -21.18
N PRO A 237 34.17 11.87 -22.06
CA PRO A 237 35.14 11.93 -23.14
C PRO A 237 36.50 12.44 -22.63
N THR A 238 37.57 12.06 -23.32
CA THR A 238 38.95 12.44 -22.99
C THR A 238 39.40 13.73 -23.68
N ARG A 239 38.74 14.13 -24.78
CA ARG A 239 39.07 15.32 -25.56
C ARG A 239 38.42 16.58 -24.95
N THR A 240 39.17 17.67 -24.83
CA THR A 240 38.79 18.88 -24.08
C THR A 240 37.49 19.55 -24.54
N ASP A 241 37.24 19.60 -25.84
CA ASP A 241 36.02 20.17 -26.44
C ASP A 241 34.76 19.33 -26.10
N SER A 242 34.91 18.01 -26.18
CA SER A 242 33.90 17.03 -25.86
C SER A 242 33.65 16.98 -24.36
N PHE A 243 34.70 17.21 -23.56
CA PHE A 243 34.64 17.27 -22.10
C PHE A 243 33.78 18.42 -21.60
N ASN A 244 33.90 19.60 -22.19
CA ASN A 244 33.10 20.77 -21.78
C ASN A 244 31.61 20.56 -22.09
N ARG A 245 31.28 20.01 -23.26
CA ARG A 245 29.90 19.67 -23.63
C ARG A 245 29.30 18.62 -22.70
N TRP A 246 30.06 17.57 -22.42
CA TRP A 246 29.65 16.52 -21.50
C TRP A 246 29.47 17.07 -20.07
N GLY A 247 30.37 17.95 -19.62
CA GLY A 247 30.30 18.59 -18.31
C GLY A 247 29.03 19.45 -18.13
N LEU A 248 28.62 20.18 -19.17
CA LEU A 248 27.37 20.95 -19.15
C LEU A 248 26.13 20.04 -19.03
N CYS A 249 26.09 18.95 -19.80
CA CYS A 249 25.03 17.95 -19.70
C CYS A 249 24.99 17.32 -18.30
N ALA A 250 26.15 16.97 -17.73
CA ALA A 250 26.22 16.38 -16.39
C ALA A 250 25.73 17.35 -15.30
N VAL A 251 25.96 18.66 -15.48
CA VAL A 251 25.41 19.68 -14.58
C VAL A 251 23.88 19.75 -14.70
N GLU A 252 23.33 19.75 -15.92
CA GLU A 252 21.88 19.76 -16.16
C GLU A 252 21.19 18.52 -15.59
N TRP A 253 21.74 17.33 -15.85
CA TRP A 253 21.32 16.08 -15.21
C TRP A 253 21.34 16.18 -13.67
N SER A 254 22.37 16.79 -13.07
CA SER A 254 22.43 16.96 -11.62
C SER A 254 21.33 17.88 -11.06
N TYR A 255 20.82 18.83 -11.86
CA TYR A 255 19.71 19.69 -11.47
C TYR A 255 18.38 18.93 -11.48
N GLU A 256 18.21 18.02 -12.43
CA GLU A 256 17.03 17.16 -12.52
C GLU A 256 16.97 16.16 -11.37
N GLU A 257 18.10 15.51 -11.04
CA GLU A 257 18.14 14.42 -10.06
C GLU A 257 18.14 14.90 -8.60
N TYR A 258 18.82 16.01 -8.32
CA TYR A 258 19.04 16.50 -6.95
C TYR A 258 18.32 17.82 -6.65
N GLY A 259 17.57 18.33 -7.63
CA GLY A 259 16.87 19.61 -7.52
C GLY A 259 17.79 20.82 -7.50
N ASN A 260 17.15 21.98 -7.39
CA ASN A 260 17.80 23.28 -7.25
C ASN A 260 17.99 23.60 -5.76
N ALA A 261 19.21 24.01 -5.35
CA ALA A 261 19.44 25.23 -4.54
C ALA A 261 20.80 25.26 -3.83
N GLY A 262 21.23 26.47 -3.43
CA GLY A 262 22.46 26.78 -2.71
C GLY A 262 22.49 26.35 -1.24
N GLN A 263 22.13 25.10 -0.97
CA GLN A 263 22.34 24.45 0.32
C GLN A 263 23.78 23.88 0.40
N PRO A 264 24.31 23.66 1.61
CA PRO A 264 25.61 23.03 1.79
C PRO A 264 25.61 21.59 1.27
N LEU A 265 26.79 21.14 0.84
CA LEU A 265 27.00 19.93 0.05
C LEU A 265 26.51 18.65 0.74
N ASP A 266 26.59 18.61 2.06
CA ASP A 266 26.10 17.54 2.92
C ASP A 266 24.57 17.40 2.89
N VAL A 267 23.84 18.50 2.78
CA VAL A 267 22.37 18.52 2.64
C VAL A 267 21.94 18.08 1.25
N VAL A 268 22.70 18.45 0.21
CA VAL A 268 22.37 18.12 -1.19
C VAL A 268 22.77 16.68 -1.56
N CYS A 269 23.94 16.23 -1.10
CA CYS A 269 24.51 14.93 -1.47
C CYS A 269 24.39 13.87 -0.36
N GLY A 270 23.67 14.17 0.73
CA GLY A 270 23.30 13.19 1.78
C GLY A 270 24.40 12.86 2.80
N GLY A 271 25.41 13.73 2.99
CA GLY A 271 26.46 13.57 4.01
C GLY A 271 27.89 13.43 3.45
N PRO A 272 28.83 12.83 4.20
CA PRO A 272 30.23 12.68 3.76
C PRO A 272 30.36 11.65 2.62
N ARG A 273 31.52 11.62 1.95
CA ARG A 273 31.79 10.66 0.85
C ARG A 273 31.64 9.20 1.33
N PRO A 274 30.93 8.33 0.58
CA PRO A 274 30.79 6.92 0.96
C PRO A 274 32.14 6.20 1.05
N THR A 275 32.44 5.59 2.20
CA THR A 275 33.62 4.73 2.41
C THR A 275 33.23 3.28 2.70
N ALA A 276 34.20 2.37 2.66
CA ALA A 276 33.96 0.96 3.00
C ALA A 276 33.76 0.73 4.51
N ASP A 277 34.27 1.66 5.33
CA ASP A 277 34.39 1.52 6.80
C ASP A 277 33.17 2.04 7.56
N THR A 278 32.28 2.80 6.92
CA THR A 278 31.04 3.32 7.51
C THR A 278 29.89 2.29 7.50
N PHE A 279 30.17 1.00 7.36
CA PHE A 279 29.16 -0.05 7.11
C PHE A 279 29.07 -1.16 8.17
N PRO A 280 27.85 -1.58 8.56
CA PRO A 280 27.65 -2.88 9.20
C PRO A 280 27.56 -3.99 8.14
N GLY A 281 28.55 -4.90 8.13
CA GLY A 281 28.46 -6.21 7.46
C GLY A 281 29.05 -6.34 6.05
N GLU A 282 29.06 -7.59 5.57
CA GLU A 282 29.59 -8.04 4.29
C GLU A 282 28.47 -8.74 3.50
N PHE A 283 28.26 -8.35 2.24
CA PHE A 283 27.20 -8.89 1.37
C PHE A 283 27.60 -8.83 -0.11
N GLU A 284 26.98 -9.70 -0.91
CA GLU A 284 27.25 -9.82 -2.34
C GLU A 284 26.82 -8.54 -3.09
N GLY A 285 27.69 -8.01 -3.96
CA GLY A 285 27.44 -6.76 -4.70
C GLY A 285 27.81 -5.46 -3.97
N LYS A 286 28.28 -5.51 -2.71
CA LYS A 286 28.75 -4.34 -1.93
C LYS A 286 29.74 -3.45 -2.69
N ALA A 287 30.70 -4.04 -3.40
CA ALA A 287 31.69 -3.30 -4.18
C ALA A 287 31.08 -2.54 -5.38
N SER A 288 30.12 -3.15 -6.07
CA SER A 288 29.41 -2.54 -7.20
C SER A 288 28.54 -1.38 -6.72
N LEU A 289 27.78 -1.58 -5.65
CA LEU A 289 26.93 -0.55 -5.05
C LEU A 289 27.75 0.61 -4.47
N LEU A 290 28.86 0.31 -3.78
CA LEU A 290 29.78 1.35 -3.29
C LEU A 290 30.40 2.14 -4.46
N GLY A 291 30.69 1.47 -5.58
CA GLY A 291 31.13 2.12 -6.81
C GLY A 291 30.08 3.09 -7.37
N ARG A 292 28.82 2.65 -7.45
CA ARG A 292 27.69 3.50 -7.89
C ARG A 292 27.47 4.68 -6.94
N ALA A 293 27.49 4.46 -5.63
CA ALA A 293 27.34 5.51 -4.62
C ALA A 293 28.47 6.54 -4.69
N LYS A 294 29.74 6.09 -4.80
CA LYS A 294 30.90 6.97 -4.97
C LYS A 294 30.82 7.78 -6.25
N SER A 295 30.40 7.15 -7.35
CA SER A 295 30.24 7.83 -8.64
C SER A 295 29.16 8.90 -8.56
N ALA A 296 27.97 8.56 -8.06
CA ALA A 296 26.87 9.51 -7.84
C ALA A 296 27.28 10.68 -6.93
N TYR A 297 27.97 10.39 -5.83
CA TYR A 297 28.51 11.41 -4.93
C TYR A 297 29.52 12.31 -5.63
N ASP A 298 30.52 11.76 -6.33
CA ASP A 298 31.53 12.54 -7.06
C ASP A 298 30.89 13.45 -8.13
N PHE A 299 29.81 12.98 -8.76
CA PHE A 299 29.02 13.79 -9.69
C PHE A 299 28.22 14.90 -9.01
N CYS A 300 27.58 14.61 -7.87
CA CYS A 300 26.89 15.60 -7.06
C CYS A 300 27.85 16.71 -6.59
N VAL A 301 29.05 16.33 -6.12
CA VAL A 301 30.13 17.25 -5.73
C VAL A 301 30.65 18.06 -6.92
N SER A 302 30.88 17.42 -8.06
CA SER A 302 31.34 18.11 -9.27
C SER A 302 30.30 19.13 -9.74
N GLY A 303 29.03 18.72 -9.79
CA GLY A 303 27.89 19.60 -10.06
C GLY A 303 27.84 20.76 -9.09
N HIS A 304 28.02 20.52 -7.79
CA HIS A 304 28.10 21.57 -6.77
C HIS A 304 29.28 22.54 -6.99
N HIS A 305 30.48 22.05 -7.30
CA HIS A 305 31.63 22.93 -7.59
C HIS A 305 31.45 23.76 -8.86
N PHE A 306 30.83 23.21 -9.91
CA PHE A 306 30.44 23.99 -11.08
C PHE A 306 29.38 25.03 -10.72
N ARG A 307 28.39 24.69 -9.87
CA ARG A 307 27.41 25.66 -9.34
C ARG A 307 28.09 26.81 -8.61
N VAL A 308 29.08 26.56 -7.75
CA VAL A 308 29.83 27.62 -7.04
C VAL A 308 30.61 28.50 -8.02
N LYS A 309 31.26 27.91 -9.02
CA LYS A 309 32.02 28.68 -10.03
C LYS A 309 31.15 29.55 -10.95
N TYR A 310 29.92 29.14 -11.27
CA TYR A 310 29.04 29.85 -12.20
C TYR A 310 27.99 30.75 -11.51
N ARG A 311 27.82 30.66 -10.18
CA ARG A 311 26.97 31.58 -9.42
C ARG A 311 27.68 32.90 -9.05
N GLU A 312 28.99 32.99 -9.31
CA GLU A 312 29.82 34.19 -9.16
C GLU A 312 30.19 34.86 -10.50
N GLY A 313 29.50 34.51 -11.59
CA GLY A 313 29.65 35.11 -12.92
C GLY A 313 28.42 35.91 -13.32
#